data_AF-A0A0D3AGC1-F1
#
_entry.id   AF-A0A0D3AGC1-F1
#
_cell.length_a   1.000
_cell.length_b   1.000
_cell.length_c   1.000
_cell.angle_alpha   90.00
_cell.angle_beta   90.00
_cell.angle_gamma   90.00
#
_symmetry.space_group_name_H-M   'P 1'
#
loop_
_entity.id
_entity.type
_entity.pdbx_description
1 polymer ?
#
loop_
_entity_poly.entity_id
_entity_poly.type
_entity_poly.pdbx_seq_one_letter_code
_entity_poly.pdbx_strand_id
1 'polypeptide(L)'
;MKKAKELSTLCGVKVSAVIKSCDNAEPEFWPSKEGAEAVHSEFMKVVETQGFSKMHNHESYLLERIQKDGEKARRLHAENREIELREVMFDLLKGKTLM
;
A
#
# COMPACT_ATOMS: atom_id res chain seq x y z
N MET A 1 -10.88 -7.54 16.60
CA MET A 1 -9.79 -8.35 15.98
C MET A 1 -10.23 -9.34 14.86
N LYS A 2 -11.30 -9.07 14.09
CA LYS A 2 -11.79 -10.00 13.04
C LYS A 2 -10.80 -10.19 11.88
N LYS A 3 -10.21 -9.09 11.37
CA LYS A 3 -9.30 -9.11 10.23
C LYS A 3 -8.00 -9.86 10.51
N ALA A 4 -7.43 -9.72 11.71
CA ALA A 4 -6.25 -10.47 12.13
C ALA A 4 -6.52 -11.99 12.15
N LYS A 5 -7.69 -12.40 12.64
CA LYS A 5 -8.14 -13.80 12.62
C LYS A 5 -8.32 -14.32 11.19
N GLU A 6 -9.00 -13.55 10.34
CA GLU A 6 -9.18 -13.91 8.91
C GLU A 6 -7.82 -14.08 8.22
N LEU A 7 -6.89 -13.15 8.41
CA LEU A 7 -5.55 -13.22 7.81
C LEU A 7 -4.78 -14.45 8.26
N SER A 8 -4.76 -14.72 9.57
CA SER A 8 -4.08 -15.90 10.11
C SER A 8 -4.69 -17.19 9.57
N THR A 9 -6.02 -17.27 9.48
CA THR A 9 -6.74 -18.46 9.02
C THR A 9 -6.55 -18.70 7.53
N LEU A 10 -6.71 -17.66 6.70
CA LEU A 10 -6.70 -17.77 5.24
C LEU A 10 -5.29 -17.95 4.67
N CYS A 11 -4.29 -17.30 5.28
CA CYS A 11 -2.92 -17.35 4.79
C CYS A 11 -2.05 -18.37 5.53
N GLY A 12 -2.53 -18.99 6.60
CA GLY A 12 -1.76 -19.95 7.39
C GLY A 12 -0.53 -19.34 8.07
N VAL A 13 -0.58 -18.04 8.37
CA VAL A 13 0.53 -17.28 8.97
C VAL A 13 0.24 -16.96 10.43
N LYS A 14 1.32 -16.85 11.23
CA LYS A 14 1.25 -16.34 12.60
C LYS A 14 0.98 -14.84 12.56
N VAL A 15 -0.06 -14.40 13.26
CA VAL A 15 -0.47 -13.00 13.36
C VAL A 15 -0.70 -12.66 14.82
N SER A 16 -0.19 -11.53 15.25
CA SER A 16 -0.53 -10.92 16.53
C SER A 16 -0.76 -9.41 16.35
N ALA A 17 -1.46 -8.79 17.28
CA ALA A 17 -1.52 -7.34 17.34
C ALA A 17 -1.52 -6.85 18.78
N VAL A 18 -0.97 -5.66 18.96
CA VAL A 18 -0.94 -4.91 20.22
C VAL A 18 -1.48 -3.53 19.93
N ILE A 19 -2.57 -3.14 20.60
CA ILE A 19 -3.27 -1.88 20.35
C ILE A 19 -3.25 -1.05 21.62
N LYS A 20 -2.59 0.12 21.57
CA LYS A 20 -2.58 1.07 22.65
C LYS A 20 -3.55 2.21 22.32
N SER A 21 -4.71 2.24 22.98
CA SER A 21 -5.64 3.38 22.89
C SER A 21 -5.15 4.52 23.79
N CYS A 22 -5.49 5.76 23.41
CA CYS A 22 -5.32 6.94 24.26
C CYS A 22 -6.18 6.87 25.53
N ASP A 23 -7.33 6.23 25.45
CA ASP A 23 -8.33 6.18 26.53
C ASP A 23 -8.07 5.09 27.56
N ASN A 24 -7.26 4.08 27.20
CA ASN A 24 -6.97 2.94 28.06
C ASN A 24 -5.51 2.96 28.53
N ALA A 25 -5.30 2.75 29.84
CA ALA A 25 -3.97 2.66 30.43
C ALA A 25 -3.19 1.40 29.98
N GLU A 26 -3.88 0.29 29.70
CA GLU A 26 -3.26 -0.94 29.24
C GLU A 26 -3.50 -1.19 27.74
N PRO A 27 -2.52 -1.74 27.00
CA PRO A 27 -2.74 -2.16 25.62
C PRO A 27 -3.67 -3.38 25.54
N GLU A 28 -4.46 -3.45 24.48
CA GLU A 28 -5.18 -4.66 24.09
C GLU A 28 -4.24 -5.59 23.32
N PHE A 29 -4.22 -6.87 23.68
CA PHE A 29 -3.41 -7.89 23.03
C PHE A 29 -4.29 -8.92 22.35
N TRP A 30 -3.87 -9.38 21.17
CA TRP A 30 -4.51 -10.48 20.47
C TRP A 30 -3.46 -11.42 19.86
N PRO A 31 -3.65 -12.75 19.93
CA PRO A 31 -4.85 -13.46 20.44
C PRO A 31 -4.96 -13.49 21.97
N SER A 32 -3.84 -13.37 22.68
CA SER A 32 -3.71 -13.07 24.11
C SER A 32 -2.39 -12.32 24.29
N LYS A 33 -2.07 -11.88 25.51
CA LYS A 33 -0.78 -11.26 25.81
C LYS A 33 0.38 -12.24 25.52
N GLU A 34 0.27 -13.46 26.04
CA GLU A 34 1.28 -14.52 25.88
C GLU A 34 1.39 -14.94 24.41
N GLY A 35 0.25 -15.02 23.70
CA GLY A 35 0.22 -15.33 22.28
C GLY A 35 0.90 -14.26 21.43
N ALA A 36 0.67 -12.97 21.75
CA ALA A 36 1.33 -11.87 21.07
C ALA A 36 2.85 -11.82 21.35
N GLU A 37 3.25 -12.05 22.60
CA GLU A 37 4.66 -12.13 23.03
C GLU A 37 5.39 -13.29 22.36
N ALA A 38 4.76 -14.47 22.24
CA ALA A 38 5.34 -15.62 21.55
C ALA A 38 5.59 -15.33 20.07
N VAL A 39 4.61 -14.74 19.37
CA VAL A 39 4.77 -14.32 17.97
C VAL A 39 5.85 -13.25 17.82
N HIS A 40 5.92 -12.30 18.76
CA HIS A 40 6.96 -11.26 18.75
C HIS A 40 8.36 -11.84 18.94
N SER A 41 8.54 -12.77 19.89
CA SER A 41 9.83 -13.43 20.12
C SER A 41 10.31 -14.19 18.89
N GLU A 42 9.41 -14.91 18.22
CA GLU A 42 9.74 -15.63 16.97
C GLU A 42 10.06 -14.65 15.83
N PHE A 43 9.32 -13.56 15.72
CA PHE A 43 9.59 -12.51 14.74
C PHE A 43 10.97 -11.88 14.95
N MET A 44 11.37 -11.58 16.19
CA MET A 44 12.67 -10.99 16.47
C MET A 44 13.85 -11.90 16.07
N LYS A 45 13.72 -13.22 16.22
CA LYS A 45 14.72 -14.18 15.72
C LYS A 45 14.87 -14.14 14.19
N VAL A 46 13.77 -13.90 13.47
CA VAL A 46 13.81 -13.72 12.01
C VAL A 46 14.46 -12.39 11.66
N VAL A 47 14.14 -11.33 12.39
CA VAL A 47 14.75 -10.00 12.20
C VAL A 47 16.26 -10.03 12.44
N GLU A 48 16.74 -10.74 13.47
CA GLU A 48 18.17 -10.87 13.74
C GLU A 48 18.95 -11.47 12.56
N THR A 49 18.31 -12.38 11.81
CA THR A 49 18.94 -13.07 10.68
C THR A 49 18.70 -12.40 9.33
N GLN A 50 17.54 -11.77 9.11
CA GLN A 50 17.09 -11.25 7.81
C GLN A 50 16.87 -9.72 7.79
N GLY A 51 17.00 -9.06 8.94
CA GLY A 51 16.70 -7.66 9.12
C GLY A 51 15.21 -7.31 8.94
N PHE A 52 14.91 -6.02 8.92
CA PHE A 52 13.55 -5.49 8.74
C PHE A 52 13.19 -5.21 7.26
N SER A 53 13.92 -5.80 6.31
CA SER A 53 13.82 -5.46 4.87
C SER A 53 12.43 -5.66 4.25
N LYS A 54 11.61 -6.55 4.82
CA LYS A 54 10.23 -6.84 4.37
C LYS A 54 9.15 -6.23 5.27
N MET A 55 9.52 -5.35 6.20
CA MET A 55 8.55 -4.65 7.03
C MET A 55 7.93 -3.50 6.24
N HIS A 56 6.60 -3.43 6.22
CA HIS A 56 5.87 -2.39 5.52
C HIS A 56 5.31 -1.37 6.51
N ASN A 57 5.56 -0.09 6.25
CA ASN A 57 4.92 1.03 6.92
C ASN A 57 3.70 1.48 6.10
N HIS A 58 2.56 1.65 6.76
CA HIS A 58 1.31 2.05 6.11
C HIS A 58 1.41 3.42 5.44
N GLU A 59 2.04 4.40 6.11
CA GLU A 59 2.25 5.74 5.57
C GLU A 59 3.13 5.70 4.31
N SER A 60 4.27 5.02 4.39
CA SER A 60 5.17 4.88 3.24
C SER A 60 4.49 4.16 2.07
N TYR A 61 3.69 3.12 2.35
CA TYR A 61 2.92 2.42 1.32
C TYR A 61 1.89 3.32 0.65
N LEU A 62 1.16 4.15 1.41
CA LEU A 62 0.20 5.09 0.86
C LEU A 62 0.88 6.17 0.01
N LEU A 63 2.00 6.72 0.48
CA LEU A 63 2.78 7.70 -0.29
C LEU A 63 3.29 7.11 -1.61
N GLU A 64 3.82 5.88 -1.59
CA GLU A 64 4.24 5.16 -2.80
C GLU A 64 3.07 4.98 -3.78
N ARG A 65 1.89 4.62 -3.28
CA ARG A 65 0.67 4.48 -4.11
C ARG A 65 0.25 5.79 -4.74
N ILE A 66 0.21 6.87 -3.96
CA ILE A 66 -0.12 8.22 -4.46
C ILE A 66 0.86 8.63 -5.55
N GLN A 67 2.16 8.40 -5.35
CA GLN A 67 3.18 8.70 -6.35
C GLN A 67 2.95 7.92 -7.65
N LYS A 68 2.72 6.60 -7.57
CA LYS A 68 2.46 5.74 -8.74
C LYS A 68 1.22 6.18 -9.50
N ASP A 69 0.14 6.52 -8.80
CA ASP A 69 -1.09 6.99 -9.44
C ASP A 69 -0.89 8.36 -10.09
N GLY A 70 -0.10 9.24 -9.46
CA GLY A 70 0.31 10.51 -10.04
C GLY A 70 1.18 10.36 -11.31
N GLU A 71 2.11 9.41 -11.31
CA GLU A 71 2.91 9.05 -12.50
C GLU A 71 2.03 8.53 -13.64
N LYS A 72 1.08 7.65 -13.33
CA LYS A 72 0.11 7.14 -14.28
C LYS A 72 -0.75 8.25 -14.88
N ALA A 73 -1.23 9.18 -14.05
CA ALA A 73 -2.01 10.33 -14.52
C ALA A 73 -1.20 11.21 -15.48
N ARG A 74 0.06 11.52 -15.14
CA ARG A 74 0.95 12.31 -16.03
C ARG A 74 1.16 11.62 -17.37
N ARG A 75 1.37 10.30 -17.38
CA ARG A 75 1.51 9.52 -18.60
C ARG A 75 0.26 9.58 -19.47
N LEU A 76 -0.92 9.37 -18.89
CA LEU A 76 -2.19 9.45 -19.62
C LEU A 76 -2.44 10.84 -20.19
N HIS A 77 -2.11 11.91 -19.47
CA HIS A 77 -2.20 13.27 -19.99
C HIS A 77 -1.27 13.50 -21.19
N ALA A 78 -0.04 12.96 -21.15
CA ALA A 78 0.88 13.05 -22.28
C ALA A 78 0.37 12.27 -23.50
N GLU A 79 -0.13 11.05 -23.30
CA GLU A 79 -0.73 10.21 -24.35
C GLU A 79 -1.95 10.89 -24.98
N ASN A 80 -2.85 11.45 -24.16
CA ASN A 80 -4.02 12.19 -24.66
C ASN A 80 -3.61 13.41 -25.50
N ARG A 81 -2.60 14.17 -25.04
CA ARG A 81 -2.09 15.32 -25.79
C ARG A 81 -1.48 14.91 -27.14
N GLU A 82 -0.81 13.77 -27.21
CA GLU A 82 -0.29 13.25 -28.49
C GLU A 82 -1.42 12.90 -29.46
N ILE A 83 -2.49 12.28 -28.95
CA ILE A 83 -3.69 11.95 -29.74
C ILE A 83 -4.35 13.23 -30.25
N GLU A 84 -4.58 14.22 -29.38
CA GLU A 84 -5.17 15.52 -29.75
C GLU A 84 -4.35 16.23 -30.84
N LEU A 85 -3.02 16.28 -30.70
CA LEU A 85 -2.16 16.86 -31.74
C LEU A 85 -2.29 16.11 -33.08
N ARG A 86 -2.34 14.77 -33.03
CA ARG A 86 -2.48 13.94 -34.23
C ARG A 86 -3.82 14.20 -34.93
N GLU A 87 -4.91 14.32 -34.18
CA GLU A 87 -6.23 14.64 -34.71
C GLU A 87 -6.25 16.02 -35.38
N VAL A 88 -5.66 17.02 -34.72
CA VAL A 88 -5.49 18.36 -35.28
C VAL A 88 -4.69 18.33 -36.58
N MET A 89 -3.58 17.59 -36.63
CA MET A 89 -2.79 17.43 -37.87
C MET A 89 -3.61 16.82 -39.00
N PHE A 90 -4.39 15.78 -38.72
CA PHE A 90 -5.26 15.17 -39.73
C PHE A 90 -6.35 16.12 -40.23
N ASP A 91 -6.91 16.93 -39.34
CA ASP A 91 -7.92 17.93 -39.71
C ASP A 91 -7.35 19.05 -40.59
N LEU A 92 -6.13 19.52 -40.28
CA LEU A 92 -5.40 20.46 -41.13
C LEU A 92 -5.11 19.87 -42.53
N LEU A 93 -4.69 18.61 -42.61
CA LEU A 93 -4.45 17.92 -43.89
C LEU A 93 -5.73 17.75 -44.73
N LYS A 94 -6.89 17.67 -44.07
CA LYS A 94 -8.21 17.66 -44.73
C LYS A 94 -8.70 19.05 -45.14
N GLY A 95 -7.90 20.10 -44.91
CA GLY A 95 -8.24 21.48 -45.23
C GLY A 95 -9.21 22.13 -44.24
N LYS A 96 -9.41 21.55 -43.04
CA LYS A 96 -10.15 22.23 -41.98
C LYS A 96 -9.26 23.28 -41.32
N THR A 97 -9.83 24.43 -41.00
CA THR A 97 -9.14 25.50 -40.26
C THR A 97 -9.20 25.24 -38.77
N LEU A 98 -8.15 25.59 -38.02
CA LEU A 98 -8.18 25.69 -36.57
C LEU A 98 -9.19 26.79 -36.19
N MET A 99 -10.37 26.41 -35.67
CA MET A 99 -11.29 27.36 -35.02
C MET A 99 -10.90 27.55 -33.57
#